data_AF-A0A0F5VKQ6-F1
#
_entry.id   AF-A0A0F5VKQ6-F1
#
_cell.length_a   1.000
_cell.length_b   1.000
_cell.length_c   1.000
_cell.angle_alpha   90.00
_cell.angle_beta   90.00
_cell.angle_gamma   90.00
#
_symmetry.space_group_name_H-M   'P 1'
#
loop_
_entity.id
_entity.type
_entity.pdbx_description
1 polymer ?
#
loop_
_entity_poly.entity_id
_entity_poly.type
_entity_poly.pdbx_seq_one_letter_code
_entity_poly.pdbx_strand_id
1 'polypeptide(L)'
;MIELPDLAVGGLAVGTLSALALGGGLLRSRRQLTRQRTETDALRSRLDGALQTLTAEVEHLAAQRVPATARQLAHPHVTVPGPLRPHTAGTPLGIALEGVLLGLRAELSAQRTRIDAAAQAGMRGATREIQAALYRLQDALRQLQQRYDDPELAQTLFQLDHENEQSLRRAQVAAVVCGAWVGLAREESHLVDAVTRGQSRPAGYHRVKVHNHLETGT
;
A
#
# COMPACT_ATOMS: atom_id res chain seq x y z
N MET A 1 42.48 -86.00 46.37
CA MET A 1 41.12 -85.69 46.83
C MET A 1 41.14 -84.25 47.32
N ILE A 2 40.84 -83.31 46.43
CA ILE A 2 40.49 -81.94 46.80
C ILE A 2 38.96 -81.93 46.79
N GLU A 3 38.40 -81.43 47.87
CA GLU A 3 37.03 -81.71 48.29
C GLU A 3 35.99 -80.93 47.45
N LEU A 4 34.88 -81.59 47.14
CA LEU A 4 33.68 -81.05 46.48
C LEU A 4 33.05 -79.77 47.10
N PRO A 5 33.25 -79.39 48.39
CA PRO A 5 32.67 -78.16 48.96
C PRO A 5 33.25 -76.86 48.39
N ASP A 6 34.56 -76.82 48.10
CA ASP A 6 35.23 -75.57 47.70
C ASP A 6 34.83 -75.08 46.31
N LEU A 7 34.54 -76.02 45.39
CA LEU A 7 34.02 -75.70 44.05
C LEU A 7 32.58 -75.16 44.09
N ALA A 8 31.76 -75.66 45.01
CA ALA A 8 30.37 -75.21 45.17
C ALA A 8 30.30 -73.79 45.76
N VAL A 9 31.15 -73.47 46.73
CA VAL A 9 31.25 -72.13 47.33
C VAL A 9 31.79 -71.11 46.33
N GLY A 10 32.82 -71.47 45.55
CA GLY A 10 33.35 -70.61 44.49
C GLY A 10 32.32 -70.28 43.40
N GLY A 11 31.53 -71.27 42.97
CA GLY A 11 30.47 -71.07 41.96
C GLY A 11 29.34 -70.14 42.43
N LEU A 12 28.91 -70.26 43.69
CA LEU A 12 27.90 -69.38 44.29
C LEU A 12 28.40 -67.94 44.47
N ALA A 13 29.67 -67.77 44.85
CA ALA A 13 30.30 -66.45 44.98
C ALA A 13 30.42 -65.74 43.62
N VAL A 14 30.80 -66.47 42.56
CA VAL A 14 30.89 -65.91 41.20
C VAL A 14 29.50 -65.59 40.63
N GLY A 15 28.50 -66.44 40.89
CA GLY A 15 27.11 -66.20 40.46
C GLY A 15 26.48 -64.98 41.13
N THR A 16 26.70 -64.79 42.43
CA THR A 16 26.19 -63.62 43.17
C THR A 16 26.88 -62.31 42.76
N LEU A 17 28.19 -62.33 42.54
CA LEU A 17 28.92 -61.18 42.00
C LEU A 17 28.45 -60.79 40.59
N SER A 18 28.19 -61.78 39.75
CA SER A 18 27.68 -61.56 38.38
C SER A 18 26.24 -61.03 38.39
N ALA A 19 25.38 -61.54 39.28
CA ALA A 19 24.02 -61.02 39.47
C ALA A 19 24.02 -59.57 39.99
N LEU A 20 24.91 -59.21 40.91
CA LEU A 20 25.07 -57.84 41.41
C LEU A 20 25.61 -56.89 40.32
N ALA A 21 26.56 -57.35 39.51
CA ALA A 21 27.11 -56.56 38.40
C ALA A 21 26.04 -56.30 37.31
N LEU A 22 25.27 -57.31 36.93
CA LEU A 22 24.16 -57.18 35.96
C LEU A 22 23.02 -56.34 36.52
N GLY A 23 22.64 -56.52 37.79
CA GLY A 23 21.62 -55.71 38.46
C GLY A 23 22.02 -54.25 38.57
N GLY A 24 23.28 -53.98 38.93
CA GLY A 24 23.87 -52.64 38.94
C GLY A 24 23.92 -52.00 37.56
N GLY A 25 24.29 -52.77 36.53
CA GLY A 25 24.27 -52.36 35.13
C GLY A 25 22.88 -51.99 34.64
N LEU A 26 21.86 -52.81 34.92
CA LEU A 26 20.47 -52.55 34.60
C LEU A 26 19.92 -51.31 35.32
N LEU A 27 20.25 -51.12 36.59
CA LEU A 27 19.89 -49.91 37.34
C LEU A 27 20.54 -48.65 36.75
N ARG A 28 21.81 -48.73 36.36
CA ARG A 28 22.54 -47.61 35.74
C ARG A 28 21.97 -47.27 34.36
N SER A 29 21.69 -48.30 33.56
CA SER A 29 21.00 -48.19 32.26
C SER A 29 19.62 -47.56 32.40
N ARG A 30 18.79 -48.04 33.34
CA ARG A 30 17.47 -47.46 33.63
C ARG A 30 17.57 -45.99 34.05
N ARG A 31 18.51 -45.66 34.93
CA ARG A 31 18.77 -44.27 35.35
C ARG A 31 19.21 -43.37 34.19
N GLN A 32 20.04 -43.89 33.29
CA GLN A 32 20.44 -43.17 32.07
C GLN A 32 19.26 -42.96 31.12
N LEU A 33 18.44 -43.98 30.88
CA LEU A 33 17.24 -43.87 30.05
C LEU A 33 16.22 -42.87 30.62
N THR A 34 16.02 -42.86 31.94
CA THR A 34 15.13 -41.88 32.57
C THR A 34 15.66 -40.46 32.41
N ARG A 35 16.98 -40.25 32.56
CA ARG A 35 17.61 -38.93 32.36
C ARG A 35 17.47 -38.47 30.91
N GLN A 36 17.74 -39.34 29.96
CA GLN A 36 17.57 -39.05 28.53
C GLN A 36 16.11 -38.70 28.18
N ARG A 37 15.14 -39.44 28.72
CA ARG A 37 13.71 -39.14 28.54
C ARG A 37 13.34 -37.77 29.11
N THR A 38 13.79 -37.46 30.33
CA THR A 38 13.52 -36.15 30.92
C THR A 38 14.16 -35.01 30.13
N GLU A 39 15.36 -35.20 29.59
CA GLU A 39 16.02 -34.22 28.72
C GLU A 39 15.26 -34.05 27.39
N THR A 40 14.85 -35.15 26.76
CA THR A 40 14.07 -35.09 25.51
C THR A 40 12.72 -34.44 25.72
N ASP A 41 12.02 -34.74 26.81
CA ASP A 41 10.72 -34.14 27.12
C ASP A 41 10.87 -32.64 27.45
N ALA A 42 11.94 -32.24 28.14
CA ALA A 42 12.26 -30.82 28.39
C ALA A 42 12.62 -30.06 27.10
N LEU A 43 13.33 -30.70 26.16
CA LEU A 43 13.62 -30.10 24.86
C LEU A 43 12.35 -29.98 24.01
N ARG A 44 11.48 -30.98 24.02
CA ARG A 44 10.18 -30.95 23.34
C ARG A 44 9.31 -29.81 23.87
N SER A 45 9.17 -29.70 25.19
CA SER A 45 8.36 -28.63 25.79
C SER A 45 8.91 -27.23 25.44
N ARG A 46 10.23 -27.07 25.35
CA ARG A 46 10.87 -25.82 24.91
C ARG A 46 10.57 -25.51 23.44
N LEU A 47 10.62 -26.53 22.57
CA LEU A 47 10.33 -26.39 21.15
C LEU A 47 8.85 -26.05 20.93
N ASP A 48 7.94 -26.73 21.62
CA ASP A 48 6.50 -26.46 21.55
C ASP A 48 6.19 -25.03 22.02
N GLY A 49 6.81 -24.57 23.11
CA GLY A 49 6.67 -23.18 23.58
C GLY A 49 7.22 -22.15 22.59
N ALA A 50 8.32 -22.46 21.89
CA ALA A 50 8.88 -21.60 20.86
C ALA A 50 7.96 -21.53 19.62
N LEU A 51 7.39 -22.67 19.19
CA LEU A 51 6.43 -22.73 18.09
C LEU A 51 5.16 -21.95 18.40
N GLN A 52 4.58 -22.12 19.60
CA GLN A 52 3.41 -21.34 20.02
C GLN A 52 3.70 -19.83 20.03
N THR A 53 4.90 -19.44 20.44
CA THR A 53 5.34 -18.04 20.42
C THR A 53 5.43 -17.49 19.00
N LEU A 54 6.04 -18.25 18.09
CA LEU A 54 6.13 -17.92 16.67
C LEU A 54 4.74 -17.78 16.04
N THR A 55 3.86 -18.75 16.28
CA THR A 55 2.48 -18.74 15.75
C THR A 55 1.73 -17.50 16.23
N ALA A 56 1.80 -17.17 17.52
CA ALA A 56 1.13 -15.98 18.06
C ALA A 56 1.68 -14.66 17.44
N GLU A 57 2.99 -14.56 17.19
CA GLU A 57 3.57 -13.40 16.50
C GLU A 57 3.11 -13.29 15.04
N VAL A 58 3.03 -14.41 14.33
CA VAL A 58 2.53 -14.44 12.94
C VAL A 58 1.04 -14.11 12.87
N GLU A 59 0.24 -14.64 13.79
CA GLU A 59 -1.19 -14.31 13.92
C GLU A 59 -1.37 -12.81 14.20
N HIS A 60 -0.59 -12.24 15.11
CA HIS A 60 -0.62 -10.79 15.38
C HIS A 60 -0.16 -9.97 14.17
N LEU A 61 0.89 -10.42 13.46
CA LEU A 61 1.31 -9.80 12.21
C LEU A 61 0.16 -9.76 11.20
N ALA A 62 -0.49 -10.90 10.96
CA ALA A 62 -1.55 -11.03 9.97
C ALA A 62 -2.84 -10.27 10.36
N ALA A 63 -3.25 -10.37 11.63
CA ALA A 63 -4.53 -9.81 12.09
C ALA A 63 -4.46 -8.31 12.41
N GLN A 64 -3.32 -7.82 12.90
CA GLN A 64 -3.20 -6.45 13.41
C GLN A 64 -2.26 -5.61 12.57
N ARG A 65 -1.02 -6.08 12.38
CA ARG A 65 0.06 -5.25 11.82
C ARG A 65 -0.09 -5.04 10.32
N VAL A 66 -0.33 -6.10 9.55
CA VAL A 66 -0.53 -6.04 8.09
C VAL A 66 -1.70 -5.11 7.70
N PRO A 67 -2.90 -5.24 8.29
CA PRO A 67 -3.99 -4.32 8.02
C PRO A 67 -3.67 -2.88 8.45
N ALA A 68 -2.98 -2.68 9.57
CA ALA A 68 -2.57 -1.35 10.01
C ALA A 68 -1.57 -0.71 9.02
N THR A 69 -0.59 -1.46 8.51
CA THR A 69 0.34 -1.00 7.47
C THR A 69 -0.38 -0.63 6.18
N ALA A 70 -1.36 -1.43 5.76
CA ALA A 70 -2.18 -1.11 4.59
C ALA A 70 -3.01 0.16 4.81
N ARG A 71 -3.63 0.34 5.99
CA ARG A 71 -4.38 1.56 6.33
C ARG A 71 -3.49 2.79 6.41
N GLN A 72 -2.28 2.66 6.94
CA GLN A 72 -1.32 3.76 7.05
C GLN A 72 -0.98 4.38 5.68
N LEU A 73 -0.96 3.57 4.61
CA LEU A 73 -0.76 4.09 3.24
C LEU A 73 -1.90 5.00 2.77
N ALA A 74 -3.13 4.75 3.20
CA ALA A 74 -4.27 5.62 2.92
C ALA A 74 -4.35 6.80 3.91
N HIS A 75 -3.98 6.56 5.17
CA HIS A 75 -4.15 7.47 6.30
C HIS A 75 -2.84 7.58 7.10
N PRO A 76 -1.99 8.58 6.83
CA PRO A 76 -0.65 8.68 7.42
C PRO A 76 -0.61 8.73 8.96
N HIS A 77 -1.70 9.14 9.60
CA HIS A 77 -1.83 9.24 11.04
C HIS A 77 -2.11 7.91 11.74
N VAL A 78 -2.40 6.84 11.00
CA VAL A 78 -2.59 5.50 11.58
C VAL A 78 -1.23 4.95 12.01
N THR A 79 -1.12 4.56 13.28
CA THR A 79 0.06 3.92 13.83
C THR A 79 0.00 2.40 13.59
N VAL A 80 1.12 1.82 13.17
CA VAL A 80 1.25 0.37 13.01
C VAL A 80 1.69 -0.22 14.35
N PRO A 81 0.95 -1.19 14.92
CA PRO A 81 1.37 -1.86 16.13
C PRO A 81 2.72 -2.54 15.98
N GLY A 82 3.52 -2.53 17.04
CA GLY A 82 4.76 -3.29 17.12
C GLY A 82 4.55 -4.81 17.23
N PRO A 83 5.63 -5.59 17.37
CA PRO A 83 5.57 -7.03 17.66
C PRO A 83 4.70 -7.33 18.89
N LEU A 84 4.10 -8.52 18.92
CA LEU A 84 3.21 -8.93 20.02
C LEU A 84 3.98 -8.95 21.35
N ARG A 85 5.22 -9.42 21.32
CA ARG A 85 6.10 -9.45 22.49
C ARG A 85 7.27 -8.48 22.33
N PRO A 86 7.55 -7.63 23.34
CA PRO A 86 8.60 -6.61 23.23
C PRO A 86 9.99 -7.19 22.93
N HIS A 87 10.29 -8.38 23.45
CA HIS A 87 11.58 -9.06 23.24
C HIS A 87 11.78 -9.58 21.81
N THR A 88 10.74 -9.56 20.97
CA THR A 88 10.83 -10.05 19.58
C THR A 88 11.52 -9.01 18.69
N ALA A 89 11.45 -7.73 19.08
CA ALA A 89 12.14 -6.65 18.39
C ALA A 89 13.66 -6.89 18.38
N GLY A 90 14.28 -6.76 17.20
CA GLY A 90 15.73 -6.96 17.02
C GLY A 90 16.18 -8.42 16.96
N THR A 91 15.30 -9.40 17.20
CA THR A 91 15.59 -10.82 16.94
C THR A 91 15.56 -11.12 15.44
N PRO A 92 16.18 -12.22 14.97
CA PRO A 92 16.06 -12.64 13.57
C PRO A 92 14.61 -12.77 13.09
N LEU A 93 13.71 -13.27 13.97
CA LEU A 93 12.29 -13.33 13.70
C LEU A 93 11.69 -11.92 13.53
N GLY A 94 11.91 -11.03 14.49
CA GLY A 94 11.39 -9.67 14.42
C GLY A 94 11.83 -8.94 13.16
N ILE A 95 13.12 -9.04 12.80
CA ILE A 95 13.68 -8.48 11.57
C ILE A 95 12.99 -9.05 10.33
N ALA A 96 12.77 -10.37 10.28
CA ALA A 96 12.07 -11.00 9.16
C ALA A 96 10.61 -10.50 9.04
N LEU A 97 9.88 -10.38 10.15
CA LEU A 97 8.51 -9.87 10.16
C LEU A 97 8.42 -8.39 9.74
N GLU A 98 9.38 -7.55 10.16
CA GLU A 98 9.49 -6.17 9.65
C GLU A 98 9.79 -6.16 8.15
N GLY A 99 10.64 -7.07 7.66
CA GLY A 99 10.91 -7.25 6.24
C GLY A 99 9.65 -7.55 5.44
N VAL A 100 8.74 -8.37 5.97
CA VAL A 100 7.43 -8.64 5.35
C VAL A 100 6.59 -7.36 5.25
N LEU A 101 6.54 -6.53 6.30
CA LEU A 101 5.79 -5.27 6.29
C LEU A 101 6.39 -4.25 5.32
N LEU A 102 7.73 -4.17 5.24
CA LEU A 102 8.43 -3.31 4.29
C LEU A 102 8.15 -3.73 2.83
N GLY A 103 8.23 -5.02 2.54
CA GLY A 103 7.90 -5.57 1.21
C GLY A 103 6.45 -5.30 0.83
N LEU A 104 5.50 -5.56 1.75
CA LEU A 104 4.09 -5.25 1.55
C LEU A 104 3.86 -3.77 1.25
N ARG A 105 4.50 -2.87 2.02
CA ARG A 105 4.38 -1.43 1.83
C ARG A 105 4.89 -0.99 0.46
N ALA A 106 6.02 -1.55 0.02
CA ALA A 106 6.58 -1.26 -1.30
C ALA A 106 5.63 -1.69 -2.42
N GLU A 107 5.11 -2.93 -2.36
CA GLU A 107 4.18 -3.45 -3.37
C GLU A 107 2.86 -2.68 -3.42
N LEU A 108 2.25 -2.41 -2.26
CA LEU A 108 1.00 -1.64 -2.21
C LEU A 108 1.18 -0.20 -2.72
N SER A 109 2.30 0.44 -2.42
CA SER A 109 2.64 1.77 -2.96
C SER A 109 2.81 1.75 -4.48
N ALA A 110 3.52 0.74 -5.00
CA ALA A 110 3.69 0.55 -6.43
C ALA A 110 2.35 0.28 -7.14
N GLN A 111 1.50 -0.57 -6.57
CA GLN A 111 0.16 -0.85 -7.10
C GLN A 111 -0.71 0.41 -7.13
N ARG A 112 -0.74 1.19 -6.05
CA ARG A 112 -1.50 2.45 -5.99
C ARG A 112 -1.05 3.43 -7.08
N THR A 113 0.26 3.59 -7.25
CA THR A 113 0.82 4.47 -8.30
C THR A 113 0.37 4.02 -9.70
N ARG A 114 0.37 2.70 -9.98
CA ARG A 114 -0.09 2.16 -11.26
C ARG A 114 -1.59 2.38 -11.48
N ILE A 115 -2.40 2.16 -10.44
CA ILE A 115 -3.86 2.37 -10.50
C ILE A 115 -4.17 3.85 -10.73
N ASP A 116 -3.53 4.75 -9.98
CA ASP A 116 -3.72 6.19 -10.13
C ASP A 116 -3.33 6.64 -11.54
N ALA A 117 -2.21 6.15 -12.08
CA ALA A 117 -1.79 6.44 -13.45
C ALA A 117 -2.78 5.92 -14.50
N ALA A 118 -3.33 4.71 -14.31
CA ALA A 118 -4.34 4.15 -15.20
C ALA A 118 -5.66 4.94 -15.15
N ALA A 119 -6.12 5.30 -13.95
CA ALA A 119 -7.31 6.13 -13.76
C ALA A 119 -7.12 7.52 -14.40
N GLN A 120 -5.97 8.14 -14.20
CA GLN A 120 -5.59 9.40 -14.85
C GLN A 120 -5.57 9.28 -16.38
N ALA A 121 -5.04 8.18 -16.93
CA ALA A 121 -5.07 7.93 -18.37
C ALA A 121 -6.51 7.80 -18.91
N GLY A 122 -7.36 7.02 -18.24
CA GLY A 122 -8.78 6.89 -18.60
C GLY A 122 -9.53 8.22 -18.56
N MET A 123 -9.37 8.99 -17.48
CA MET A 123 -9.97 10.32 -17.33
C MET A 123 -9.49 11.30 -18.40
N ARG A 124 -8.19 11.30 -18.76
CA ARG A 124 -7.67 12.10 -19.87
C ARG A 124 -8.31 11.70 -21.20
N GLY A 125 -8.50 10.40 -21.45
CA GLY A 125 -9.19 9.88 -22.63
C GLY A 125 -10.63 10.42 -22.73
N ALA A 126 -11.43 10.20 -21.69
CA ALA A 126 -12.81 10.68 -21.62
C ALA A 126 -12.89 12.20 -21.78
N THR A 127 -11.96 12.93 -21.18
CA THR A 127 -11.95 14.39 -21.26
C THR A 127 -11.61 14.88 -22.68
N ARG A 128 -10.72 14.20 -23.42
CA ARG A 128 -10.47 14.50 -24.84
C ARG A 128 -11.71 14.28 -25.70
N GLU A 129 -12.47 13.22 -25.44
CA GLU A 129 -13.73 12.97 -26.16
C GLU A 129 -14.77 14.05 -25.89
N ILE A 130 -14.91 14.48 -24.64
CA ILE A 130 -15.76 15.61 -24.24
C ILE A 130 -15.32 16.88 -24.97
N GLN A 131 -14.02 17.21 -24.96
CA GLN A 131 -13.49 18.38 -25.68
C GLN A 131 -13.82 18.32 -27.17
N ALA A 132 -13.62 17.17 -27.82
CA ALA A 132 -13.97 16.99 -29.23
C ALA A 132 -15.47 17.22 -29.51
N ALA A 133 -16.35 16.77 -28.61
CA ALA A 133 -17.79 17.01 -28.72
C ALA A 133 -18.14 18.50 -28.55
N LEU A 134 -17.52 19.19 -27.60
CA LEU A 134 -17.75 20.62 -27.35
C LEU A 134 -17.24 21.50 -28.50
N TYR A 135 -16.13 21.12 -29.16
CA TYR A 135 -15.68 21.77 -30.39
C TYR A 135 -16.67 21.58 -31.54
N ARG A 136 -17.21 20.37 -31.72
CA ARG A 136 -18.28 20.14 -32.72
C ARG A 136 -19.54 20.97 -32.42
N LEU A 137 -19.89 21.12 -31.14
CA LEU A 137 -21.02 21.96 -30.72
C LEU A 137 -20.75 23.44 -31.03
N GLN A 138 -19.54 23.94 -30.77
CA GLN A 138 -19.14 25.30 -31.12
C GLN A 138 -19.27 25.56 -32.63
N ASP A 139 -18.80 24.62 -33.45
CA ASP A 139 -18.93 24.71 -34.90
C ASP A 139 -20.38 24.74 -35.36
N ALA A 140 -21.25 23.93 -34.75
CA ALA A 140 -22.69 23.91 -35.06
C ALA A 140 -23.38 25.22 -34.66
N LEU A 141 -23.08 25.76 -33.46
CA LEU A 141 -23.61 27.06 -33.00
C LEU A 141 -23.19 28.19 -33.93
N ARG A 142 -21.91 28.22 -34.33
CA ARG A 142 -21.39 29.20 -35.30
C ARG A 142 -22.08 29.11 -36.66
N GLN A 143 -22.34 27.91 -37.16
CA GLN A 143 -23.10 27.73 -38.40
C GLN A 143 -24.55 28.23 -38.28
N LEU A 144 -25.21 28.01 -37.14
CA LEU A 144 -26.56 28.52 -36.89
C LEU A 144 -26.59 30.05 -36.84
N GLN A 145 -25.61 30.67 -36.16
CA GLN A 145 -25.46 32.13 -36.10
C GLN A 145 -25.24 32.74 -37.49
N GLN A 146 -24.50 32.08 -38.38
CA GLN A 146 -24.29 32.54 -39.75
C GLN A 146 -25.51 32.34 -40.65
N ARG A 147 -26.35 31.35 -40.36
CA ARG A 147 -27.48 30.96 -41.20
C ARG A 147 -28.74 31.77 -40.93
N TYR A 148 -28.95 32.20 -39.69
CA TYR A 148 -30.17 32.88 -39.27
C TYR A 148 -29.84 34.30 -38.77
N ASP A 149 -30.50 35.30 -39.36
CA ASP A 149 -30.39 36.71 -38.98
C ASP A 149 -31.63 37.13 -38.18
N ASP A 150 -31.80 36.54 -37.00
CA ASP A 150 -32.88 36.83 -36.06
C ASP A 150 -32.25 37.28 -34.71
N PRO A 151 -32.56 38.51 -34.24
CA PRO A 151 -31.95 39.06 -33.03
C PRO A 151 -32.29 38.29 -31.74
N GLU A 152 -33.49 37.72 -31.60
CA GLU A 152 -33.86 36.94 -30.41
C GLU A 152 -33.14 35.59 -30.39
N LEU A 153 -33.03 34.94 -31.56
CA LEU A 153 -32.28 33.71 -31.74
C LEU A 153 -30.77 33.95 -31.52
N ALA A 154 -30.23 35.06 -32.03
CA ALA A 154 -28.83 35.41 -31.86
C ALA A 154 -28.44 35.53 -30.39
N GLN A 155 -29.27 36.20 -29.57
CA GLN A 155 -29.02 36.32 -28.12
C GLN A 155 -28.97 34.95 -27.44
N THR A 156 -29.88 34.04 -27.81
CA THR A 156 -29.91 32.67 -27.27
C THR A 156 -28.68 31.88 -27.70
N LEU A 157 -28.28 31.96 -28.97
CA LEU A 157 -27.09 31.29 -29.49
C LEU A 157 -25.80 31.78 -28.81
N PHE A 158 -25.69 33.08 -28.51
CA PHE A 158 -24.56 33.61 -27.74
C PHE A 158 -24.52 33.09 -26.29
N GLN A 159 -25.67 32.94 -25.64
CA GLN A 159 -25.73 32.33 -24.30
C GLN A 159 -25.29 30.85 -24.34
N LEU A 160 -25.73 30.09 -25.34
CA LEU A 160 -25.32 28.70 -25.53
C LEU A 160 -23.83 28.55 -25.83
N ASP A 161 -23.27 29.42 -26.67
CA ASP A 161 -21.83 29.44 -26.96
C ASP A 161 -21.01 29.77 -25.69
N HIS A 162 -21.49 30.71 -24.87
CA HIS A 162 -20.87 31.03 -23.59
C HIS A 162 -20.84 29.84 -22.63
N GLU A 163 -21.94 29.09 -22.50
CA GLU A 163 -22.01 27.89 -21.66
C GLU A 163 -21.17 26.73 -22.22
N ASN A 164 -21.09 26.60 -23.55
CA ASN A 164 -20.20 25.63 -24.21
C ASN A 164 -18.72 25.95 -23.91
N GLU A 165 -18.33 27.22 -24.00
CA GLU A 165 -16.99 27.71 -23.65
C GLU A 165 -16.64 27.47 -22.17
N GLN A 166 -17.60 27.67 -21.26
CA GLN A 166 -17.41 27.30 -19.85
C GLN A 166 -17.20 25.80 -19.68
N SER A 167 -17.99 24.97 -20.37
CA SER A 167 -17.90 23.51 -20.32
C SER A 167 -16.56 23.01 -20.87
N LEU A 168 -16.06 23.62 -21.95
CA LEU A 168 -14.77 23.31 -22.54
C LEU A 168 -13.63 23.57 -21.55
N ARG A 169 -13.70 24.69 -20.82
CA ARG A 169 -12.72 25.01 -19.77
C ARG A 169 -12.78 24.03 -18.60
N ARG A 170 -13.97 23.63 -18.15
CA ARG A 170 -14.12 22.62 -17.08
C ARG A 170 -13.52 21.28 -17.50
N ALA A 171 -13.75 20.87 -18.74
CA ALA A 171 -13.09 19.70 -19.31
C ALA A 171 -11.56 19.87 -19.33
N GLN A 172 -11.03 20.99 -19.81
CA GLN A 172 -9.59 21.26 -19.76
C GLN A 172 -9.01 21.16 -18.34
N VAL A 173 -9.64 21.78 -17.34
CA VAL A 173 -9.19 21.70 -15.95
C VAL A 173 -9.20 20.26 -15.45
N ALA A 174 -10.25 19.49 -15.74
CA ALA A 174 -10.31 18.07 -15.39
C ALA A 174 -9.18 17.26 -16.04
N ALA A 175 -8.87 17.51 -17.32
CA ALA A 175 -7.76 16.87 -18.00
C ALA A 175 -6.42 17.15 -17.29
N VAL A 176 -6.18 18.41 -16.91
CA VAL A 176 -4.94 18.85 -16.25
C VAL A 176 -4.78 18.24 -14.87
N VAL A 177 -5.86 18.19 -14.07
CA VAL A 177 -5.87 17.49 -12.78
C VAL A 177 -5.53 16.01 -12.96
N CYS A 178 -5.96 15.40 -14.07
CA CYS A 178 -5.59 14.04 -14.45
C CYS A 178 -4.23 13.93 -15.17
N GLY A 179 -3.36 14.93 -15.06
CA GLY A 179 -2.00 14.92 -15.59
C GLY A 179 -1.90 15.14 -17.09
N ALA A 180 -2.90 15.76 -17.74
CA ALA A 180 -2.75 16.20 -19.12
C ALA A 180 -1.84 17.42 -19.16
N TRP A 181 -0.98 17.45 -20.18
CA TRP A 181 -0.19 18.63 -20.48
C TRP A 181 -1.11 19.76 -20.93
N VAL A 182 -0.97 20.96 -20.34
CA VAL A 182 -1.82 22.13 -20.63
C VAL A 182 -1.65 22.70 -22.05
N GLY A 183 -0.56 22.35 -22.76
CA GLY A 183 -0.38 22.69 -24.17
C GLY A 183 -0.16 24.17 -24.45
N LEU A 184 1.07 24.48 -24.89
CA LEU A 184 1.60 25.74 -25.41
C LEU A 184 1.57 26.95 -24.45
N ALA A 185 2.74 27.27 -23.91
CA ALA A 185 3.10 28.65 -23.61
C ALA A 185 2.82 29.46 -24.89
N ARG A 186 1.89 30.40 -24.81
CA ARG A 186 1.67 31.33 -25.91
C ARG A 186 2.96 32.13 -26.12
N GLU A 187 3.29 32.40 -27.37
CA GLU A 187 4.24 33.44 -27.74
C GLU A 187 3.85 34.78 -27.08
N GLU A 188 4.79 35.71 -27.01
CA GLU A 188 4.63 37.05 -26.45
C GLU A 188 3.24 37.62 -26.79
N SER A 189 2.37 37.64 -25.79
CA SER A 189 0.99 38.09 -25.93
C SER A 189 0.90 39.50 -25.37
N HIS A 190 0.29 40.43 -26.11
CA HIS A 190 0.05 41.77 -25.60
C HIS A 190 -0.74 41.70 -24.29
N LEU A 191 -0.34 42.49 -23.29
CA LEU A 191 -0.96 42.49 -21.96
C LEU A 191 -2.47 42.75 -22.05
N VAL A 192 -2.90 43.62 -22.96
CA VAL A 192 -4.31 43.94 -23.19
C VAL A 192 -5.13 42.72 -23.63
N ASP A 193 -4.56 41.85 -24.47
CA ASP A 193 -5.22 40.62 -24.94
C ASP A 193 -5.34 39.59 -23.82
N ALA A 194 -4.34 39.54 -22.93
CA ALA A 194 -4.35 38.68 -21.75
C ALA A 194 -5.42 39.15 -20.75
N VAL A 195 -5.49 40.45 -20.47
CA VAL A 195 -6.44 41.04 -19.52
C VAL A 195 -7.88 40.96 -20.06
N THR A 196 -8.10 41.27 -21.33
CA THR A 196 -9.45 41.20 -21.96
C THR A 196 -9.98 39.76 -21.99
N ARG A 197 -9.11 38.78 -22.29
CA ARG A 197 -9.47 37.36 -22.14
C ARG A 197 -9.68 36.97 -20.70
N GLY A 198 -8.87 37.46 -19.76
CA GLY A 198 -9.01 37.18 -18.33
C GLY A 198 -10.34 37.67 -17.77
N GLN A 199 -10.78 38.85 -18.18
CA GLN A 199 -12.01 39.50 -17.71
C GLN A 199 -13.29 38.78 -18.18
N SER A 200 -13.31 38.25 -19.40
CA SER A 200 -14.49 37.61 -20.01
C SER A 200 -14.75 36.17 -19.55
N ARG A 201 -13.85 35.59 -18.75
CA ARG A 201 -13.83 34.16 -18.39
C ARG A 201 -14.59 33.74 -17.11
N PRO A 202 -14.64 34.54 -16.03
CA PRO A 202 -15.30 34.15 -14.78
C PRO A 202 -16.83 34.13 -14.91
N ALA A 203 -17.49 33.24 -14.16
CA ALA A 203 -18.93 33.34 -13.96
C ALA A 203 -19.27 34.71 -13.34
N GLY A 204 -20.20 35.44 -13.95
CA GLY A 204 -20.49 36.81 -13.56
C GLY A 204 -19.46 37.85 -14.04
N TYR A 205 -18.82 37.62 -15.19
CA TYR A 205 -17.83 38.52 -15.81
C TYR A 205 -18.29 39.99 -15.90
N HIS A 206 -19.60 40.23 -16.00
CA HIS A 206 -20.22 41.56 -15.97
C HIS A 206 -19.88 42.38 -14.70
N ARG A 207 -19.42 41.73 -13.63
CA ARG A 207 -19.02 42.38 -12.37
C ARG A 207 -17.55 42.81 -12.34
N VAL A 208 -16.75 42.38 -13.32
CA VAL A 208 -15.30 42.62 -13.33
C VAL A 208 -15.00 43.99 -13.92
N LYS A 209 -14.27 44.83 -13.20
CA LYS A 209 -13.77 46.13 -13.66
C LYS A 209 -12.25 46.07 -13.82
N VAL A 210 -11.73 46.56 -14.95
CA VAL A 210 -10.29 46.61 -15.25
C VAL A 210 -9.81 48.05 -15.13
N HIS A 211 -8.72 48.26 -14.38
CA HIS A 211 -8.04 49.54 -14.26
C HIS A 211 -6.65 49.40 -14.90
N ASN A 212 -6.38 50.22 -15.92
CA ASN A 212 -5.07 50.28 -16.57
C ASN A 212 -4.23 51.39 -15.92
N HIS A 213 -3.01 51.06 -15.50
CA HIS A 213 -2.04 51.99 -14.92
C HIS A 213 -0.78 52.16 -15.79
N LEU A 214 -0.80 51.62 -17.01
CA LEU A 214 0.27 51.80 -17.97
C LEU A 214 0.25 53.22 -18.57
N GLU A 215 1.43 53.71 -18.96
CA GLU A 215 1.57 54.99 -19.64
C GLU A 215 0.88 54.97 -21.02
N THR A 216 0.23 56.08 -21.36
CA THR A 216 -0.52 56.22 -22.61
C THR A 216 0.42 56.03 -23.82
N GLY A 217 0.22 54.95 -24.60
CA GLY A 217 1.01 54.64 -25.79
C GLY A 217 1.92 53.40 -25.69
N THR A 218 1.83 52.65 -24.59
CA THR A 218 2.38 51.28 -24.43
C THR A 218 1.32 50.23 -24.70
#